data_AF-A0A838R7W3-F1
#
_entry.id   AF-A0A838R7W3-F1
#
_cell.length_a   1.000
_cell.length_b   1.000
_cell.length_c   1.000
_cell.angle_alpha   90.00
_cell.angle_beta   90.00
_cell.angle_gamma   90.00
#
_symmetry.space_group_name_H-M   'P 1'
#
loop_
_entity.id
_entity.type
_entity.pdbx_description
1 polymer ?
#
loop_
_entity_poly.entity_id
_entity_poly.type
_entity_poly.pdbx_seq_one_letter_code
_entity_poly.pdbx_strand_id
1 'polypeptide(L)'
;MVQRVLRELRNLSSGQPQSSLASLDDREIEILRRVSAGQTNQAIGDALQLSEKTIKNQLSLIFQKLRLENRTQAAIFALRHGLVTFEELDIWHR
;
A
#
# COMPACT_ATOMS: atom_id res chain seq x y z
N MET A 1 6.38 22.43 9.83
CA MET A 1 7.49 22.52 8.85
C MET A 1 8.71 21.64 9.18
N VAL A 2 8.96 21.28 10.44
CA VAL A 2 10.15 20.51 10.85
C VAL A 2 10.11 19.02 10.47
N GLN A 3 8.91 18.44 10.28
CA GLN A 3 8.73 17.02 9.95
C GLN A 3 9.21 16.63 8.55
N ARG A 4 9.31 17.58 7.61
CA ARG A 4 9.74 17.33 6.22
C ARG A 4 11.26 17.23 6.10
N VAL A 5 11.98 18.06 6.86
CA VAL A 5 13.46 18.13 6.85
C VAL A 5 14.07 16.89 7.51
N LEU A 6 13.46 16.38 8.59
CA LEU A 6 13.93 15.17 9.29
C LEU A 6 13.74 13.88 8.50
N ARG A 7 12.88 13.89 7.47
CA ARG A 7 12.66 12.74 6.59
C ARG A 7 13.73 12.67 5.49
N GLU A 8 14.14 13.82 4.96
CA GLU A 8 15.20 13.94 3.95
C GLU A 8 16.57 13.50 4.48
N LEU A 9 16.91 13.90 5.71
CA LEU A 9 18.18 13.53 6.35
C LEU A 9 18.34 12.02 6.60
N ARG A 10 17.25 11.27 6.70
CA ARG A 10 17.27 9.80 6.90
C ARG A 10 17.45 9.02 5.59
N ASN A 11 17.07 9.62 4.46
CA ASN A 11 17.13 8.98 3.14
C ASN A 11 18.52 9.03 2.50
N LEU A 12 19.43 9.87 3.02
CA LEU A 12 20.78 10.08 2.47
C LEU A 12 21.81 9.00 2.87
N SER A 13 21.50 8.13 3.84
CA SER A 13 22.46 7.15 4.39
C SER A 13 22.28 5.70 3.88
N SER A 14 21.28 5.43 3.04
CA SER A 14 21.05 4.10 2.46
C SER A 14 20.81 4.23 0.97
N GLY A 15 21.87 3.98 0.18
CA GLY A 15 21.93 4.15 -1.28
C GLY A 15 21.10 3.17 -2.12
N GLN A 16 19.89 2.80 -1.67
CA GLN A 16 18.82 2.22 -2.48
C GLN A 16 17.49 2.74 -1.93
N PRO A 17 16.59 3.31 -2.76
CA PRO A 17 15.21 3.55 -2.33
C PRO A 17 14.55 2.18 -2.18
N GLN A 18 14.73 1.57 -1.01
CA GLN A 18 14.05 0.34 -0.65
C GLN A 18 12.57 0.67 -0.65
N SER A 19 11.81 0.02 -1.55
CA SER A 19 10.35 -0.01 -1.53
C SER A 19 9.92 -0.40 -0.12
N SER A 20 9.70 0.59 0.74
CA SER A 20 9.50 0.35 2.16
C SER A 20 8.18 0.94 2.58
N LEU A 21 7.51 0.23 3.48
CA LEU A 21 6.28 0.70 4.10
C LEU A 21 6.43 2.07 4.75
N ALA A 22 7.64 2.46 5.16
CA ALA A 22 7.92 3.77 5.73
C ALA A 22 7.72 4.94 4.75
N SER A 23 7.58 4.67 3.44
CA SER A 23 7.26 5.67 2.42
C SER A 23 5.76 5.94 2.27
N LEU A 24 4.91 5.09 2.86
CA LEU A 24 3.46 5.21 2.85
C LEU A 24 2.97 5.89 4.11
N ASP A 25 1.87 6.64 4.01
CA ASP A 25 1.11 7.07 5.18
C ASP A 25 0.15 5.97 5.67
N ASP A 26 -0.46 6.19 6.84
CA ASP A 26 -1.36 5.22 7.48
C ASP A 26 -2.55 4.86 6.58
N ARG A 27 -3.05 5.82 5.80
CA ARG A 27 -4.19 5.61 4.91
C ARG A 27 -3.80 4.79 3.69
N GLU A 28 -2.62 5.04 3.14
CA GLU A 28 -2.02 4.26 2.06
C GLU A 28 -1.73 2.82 2.50
N ILE A 29 -1.25 2.62 3.73
CA ILE A 29 -1.06 1.29 4.32
C ILE A 29 -2.41 0.57 4.45
N GLU A 30 -3.46 1.26 4.91
CA GLU A 30 -4.80 0.67 5.00
C GLU A 30 -5.33 0.24 3.63
N ILE A 31 -5.19 1.09 2.61
CA ILE A 31 -5.57 0.77 1.23
C ILE A 31 -4.76 -0.41 0.70
N LEU A 32 -3.44 -0.43 0.94
CA LEU A 32 -2.55 -1.51 0.54
C LEU A 32 -2.93 -2.83 1.22
N ARG A 33 -3.27 -2.81 2.51
CA ARG A 33 -3.71 -4.01 3.23
C ARG A 33 -4.99 -4.59 2.62
N ARG A 34 -5.99 -3.74 2.41
CA ARG A 34 -7.29 -4.14 1.84
C ARG A 34 -7.15 -4.66 0.41
N VAL A 35 -6.32 -4.01 -0.41
CA VAL A 35 -6.09 -4.45 -1.79
C VAL A 35 -5.28 -5.76 -1.82
N SER A 36 -4.34 -5.94 -0.90
CA SER A 36 -3.61 -7.20 -0.79
C SER A 36 -4.52 -8.32 -0.33
N ALA A 37 -5.43 -8.08 0.62
CA ALA A 37 -6.50 -9.01 1.02
C ALA A 37 -7.62 -9.17 -0.03
N GLY A 38 -7.37 -8.84 -1.30
CA GLY A 38 -8.25 -9.09 -2.45
C GLY A 38 -9.50 -8.21 -2.61
N GLN A 39 -9.81 -7.28 -1.68
CA GLN A 39 -10.98 -6.37 -1.77
C GLN A 39 -11.06 -5.55 -3.07
N THR A 40 -12.22 -5.52 -3.74
CA THR A 40 -12.40 -4.69 -4.95
C THR A 40 -12.25 -3.20 -4.64
N ASN A 41 -11.88 -2.38 -5.63
CA ASN A 41 -11.72 -0.94 -5.43
C ASN A 41 -13.02 -0.27 -4.94
N GLN A 42 -14.17 -0.84 -5.31
CA GLN A 42 -15.48 -0.42 -4.83
C GLN A 42 -15.64 -0.74 -3.34
N ALA A 43 -15.39 -1.98 -2.91
CA ALA A 43 -15.48 -2.37 -1.50
C ALA A 43 -14.51 -1.57 -0.60
N ILE A 44 -13.30 -1.28 -1.10
CA ILE A 44 -12.34 -0.39 -0.42
C ILE A 44 -12.92 1.02 -0.33
N GLY A 45 -13.50 1.54 -1.42
CA GLY A 45 -14.13 2.85 -1.45
C GLY A 45 -15.25 2.97 -0.41
N ASP A 46 -16.14 1.99 -0.38
CA ASP A 46 -17.27 1.94 0.56
C ASP A 46 -16.78 1.90 2.01
N ALA A 47 -15.78 1.07 2.31
CA ALA A 47 -15.19 0.97 3.64
C ALA A 47 -14.48 2.26 4.09
N LEU A 48 -13.97 3.05 3.14
CA LEU A 48 -13.20 4.26 3.39
C LEU A 48 -13.99 5.56 3.15
N GLN A 49 -15.27 5.47 2.79
CA GLN A 49 -16.11 6.59 2.37
C GLN A 49 -15.50 7.40 1.22
N LEU A 50 -14.92 6.71 0.24
CA LEU A 50 -14.28 7.28 -0.95
C LEU A 50 -14.88 6.69 -2.22
N SER A 51 -14.82 7.43 -3.32
CA SER A 51 -15.22 6.89 -4.62
C SER A 51 -14.25 5.81 -5.12
N GLU A 52 -14.73 4.83 -5.88
CA GLU A 52 -13.89 3.82 -6.55
C GLU A 52 -12.78 4.48 -7.40
N LYS A 53 -13.09 5.59 -8.07
CA LYS A 53 -12.12 6.39 -8.84
C LYS A 53 -11.01 6.94 -7.96
N THR A 54 -11.34 7.41 -6.76
CA THR A 54 -10.34 7.86 -5.78
C THR A 54 -9.44 6.70 -5.37
N ILE A 55 -9.99 5.51 -5.12
CA ILE A 55 -9.19 4.33 -4.78
C ILE A 55 -8.27 3.92 -5.93
N LYS A 56 -8.75 3.92 -7.18
CA LYS A 56 -7.91 3.68 -8.37
C LYS A 56 -6.72 4.64 -8.41
N ASN A 57 -6.95 5.93 -8.18
CA ASN A 57 -5.89 6.93 -8.19
C ASN A 57 -4.89 6.72 -7.04
N GLN A 58 -5.38 6.44 -5.82
CA GLN A 58 -4.52 6.17 -4.68
C GLN A 58 -3.67 4.91 -4.89
N LEU A 59 -4.25 3.83 -5.44
CA LEU A 59 -3.51 2.61 -5.77
C LEU A 59 -2.41 2.86 -6.80
N SER A 60 -2.65 3.67 -7.83
CA SER A 60 -1.61 4.06 -8.79
C SER A 60 -0.44 4.76 -8.10
N LEU A 61 -0.71 5.67 -7.16
CA LEU A 61 0.34 6.36 -6.39
C LEU A 61 1.10 5.41 -5.46
N ILE A 62 0.39 4.56 -4.73
CA ILE A 62 0.98 3.54 -3.85
C ILE A 62 1.88 2.60 -4.66
N PHE A 63 1.41 2.11 -5.80
CA PHE A 63 2.17 1.23 -6.67
C PHE A 63 3.41 1.92 -7.23
N GLN A 64 3.32 3.19 -7.62
CA GLN A 64 4.49 3.97 -8.02
C GLN A 64 5.50 4.14 -6.87
N LYS A 65 5.03 4.47 -5.66
CA LYS A 65 5.89 4.62 -4.47
C LYS A 65 6.64 3.32 -4.14
N LEU A 66 5.96 2.18 -4.28
CA LEU A 66 6.50 0.87 -3.97
C LEU A 66 7.20 0.18 -5.15
N ARG A 67 7.12 0.76 -6.36
CA ARG A 67 7.57 0.17 -7.62
C ARG A 67 6.90 -1.18 -7.91
N LEU A 68 5.60 -1.23 -7.71
CA LEU A 68 4.75 -2.36 -8.05
C LEU A 68 3.98 -2.07 -9.33
N GLU A 69 3.68 -3.10 -10.09
CA GLU A 69 2.98 -2.97 -11.37
C GLU A 69 1.52 -3.41 -11.26
N ASN A 70 1.22 -4.31 -10.32
CA ASN A 70 -0.11 -4.89 -10.21
C ASN A 70 -0.44 -5.36 -8.79
N ARG A 71 -1.71 -5.73 -8.63
CA ARG A 71 -2.29 -6.22 -7.39
C ARG A 71 -1.63 -7.49 -6.86
N THR A 72 -1.21 -8.40 -7.74
CA THR A 72 -0.50 -9.62 -7.34
C THR A 72 0.83 -9.29 -6.68
N GLN A 73 1.59 -8.35 -7.25
CA GLN A 73 2.82 -7.84 -6.63
C GLN A 73 2.54 -7.15 -5.29
N ALA A 74 1.43 -6.42 -5.16
CA ALA A 74 1.01 -5.82 -3.89
C ALA A 74 0.68 -6.87 -2.81
N ALA A 75 0.01 -7.98 -3.18
CA ALA A 75 -0.26 -9.08 -2.27
C ALA A 75 1.04 -9.73 -1.77
N ILE A 76 1.97 -10.04 -2.69
CA ILE A 76 3.29 -10.60 -2.35
C ILE A 76 4.07 -9.63 -1.46
N PHE A 77 4.07 -8.34 -1.79
CA PHE A 77 4.73 -7.31 -1.00
C PHE A 77 4.16 -7.26 0.43
N ALA A 78 2.83 -7.21 0.56
CA ALA A 78 2.16 -7.17 1.86
C ALA A 78 2.45 -8.41 2.71
N LEU A 79 2.48 -9.61 2.12
CA LEU A 79 2.88 -10.85 2.82
C LEU A 79 4.32 -10.75 3.34
N ARG A 80 5.27 -10.35 2.48
CA ARG A 80 6.69 -10.25 2.85
C ARG A 80 6.94 -9.26 3.97
N HIS A 81 6.09 -8.25 4.08
CA HIS A 81 6.17 -7.21 5.10
C HIS A 81 5.23 -7.44 6.30
N GLY A 82 4.51 -8.57 6.36
CA GLY A 82 3.62 -8.90 7.47
C GLY A 82 2.38 -8.00 7.59
N LEU A 83 1.98 -7.33 6.51
CA LEU A 83 0.75 -6.52 6.48
C LEU A 83 -0.52 -7.36 6.38
N VAL A 84 -0.41 -8.52 5.72
CA VAL A 84 -1.48 -9.51 5.58
C VAL A 84 -0.91 -10.89 5.82
N THR A 85 -1.76 -11.78 6.30
CA THR A 85 -1.50 -13.20 6.47
C THR A 85 -2.01 -13.98 5.26
N PHE A 86 -1.56 -15.22 5.10
CA PHE A 86 -2.03 -16.09 4.01
C PHE A 86 -3.54 -16.39 4.13
N GLU A 87 -4.05 -16.47 5.36
CA GLU A 87 -5.46 -16.64 5.67
C GLU A 87 -6.32 -15.46 5.16
N GLU A 88 -5.76 -14.25 5.16
CA GLU A 88 -6.42 -13.05 4.62
C GLU A 88 -6.43 -13.00 3.08
N LEU A 89 -5.56 -13.76 2.41
CA LEU A 89 -5.54 -13.85 0.94
C LEU A 89 -6.51 -14.90 0.38
N ASP A 90 -6.76 -15.97 1.13
CA ASP A 90 -7.59 -17.11 0.70
C ASP A 90 -9.11 -16.84 0.79
N ILE A 91 -9.50 -15.67 1.32
CA ILE A 91 -10.92 -15.28 1.51
C ILE A 91 -11.66 -15.10 0.17
N TRP A 92 -10.98 -15.17 -0.98
CA TRP A 92 -11.57 -15.01 -2.33
C TRP A 92 -12.02 -16.34 -2.97
N HIS A 93 -11.97 -17.44 -2.24
CA HIS A 93 -12.47 -18.76 -2.64
C HIS A 93 -13.81 -19.17 -1.99
N ARG A 94 -14.61 -18.22 -1.46
CA ARG A 94 -16.00 -18.47 -1.00
C ARG A 94 -17.03 -17.61 -1.71
#